data_AF-A0A8J5LUV4-F1
#
_entry.id   AF-A0A8J5LUV4-F1
#
_cell.length_a   1.000
_cell.length_b   1.000
_cell.length_c   1.000
_cell.angle_alpha   90.00
_cell.angle_beta   90.00
_cell.angle_gamma   90.00
#
_symmetry.space_group_name_H-M   'P 1'
#
loop_
_entity.id
_entity.type
_entity.pdbx_description
1 polymer ?
#
loop_
_entity_poly.entity_id
_entity_poly.type
_entity_poly.pdbx_seq_one_letter_code
_entity_poly.pdbx_strand_id
1 'polypeptide(L)'
;MREIFMTVGSRQPPWFNGLELLEDAKQNKHVLPSGCEGIDILLEGGFRIGQLTEIVGPSSSGKTQMCLRSALGVADMNLGSVFFLDTCNSFSSNRIASMINQHTATSVEEDGETRVKRIMSRILCQSVYDIFELLDILRQLENRLSYQEKSNGNSIRLLIIDSIATLVAPILGSKNSQGRMLTISTGILLKRIANDYNLSVLRKGNEVLVSYKSLDNVVGQGGIGDEDKGWVIGALVEDMEQMPGDLAAAEML
;
A
#
# COMPACT_ATOMS: atom_id res chain seq x y z
N MET A 1 13.83 39.00 -3.26
CA MET A 1 14.60 37.85 -2.72
C MET A 1 14.07 37.31 -1.37
N ARG A 2 13.14 37.97 -0.68
CA ARG A 2 12.50 37.45 0.56
C ARG A 2 11.25 36.60 0.33
N GLU A 3 10.59 36.67 -0.83
CA GLU A 3 9.39 35.87 -1.13
C GLU A 3 9.69 34.45 -1.63
N ILE A 4 10.90 34.18 -2.14
CA ILE A 4 11.26 32.87 -2.71
C ILE A 4 11.55 31.84 -1.59
N PHE A 5 12.02 32.28 -0.41
CA PHE A 5 12.29 31.39 0.72
C PHE A 5 11.02 30.88 1.42
N MET A 6 9.92 31.63 1.37
CA MET A 6 8.65 31.25 2.01
C MET A 6 7.96 30.09 1.27
N THR A 7 8.19 29.95 -0.03
CA THR A 7 7.60 28.89 -0.86
C THR A 7 8.41 27.58 -0.82
N VAL A 8 9.68 27.64 -0.43
CA VAL A 8 10.57 26.47 -0.29
C VAL A 8 10.50 25.87 1.12
N GLY A 9 10.19 26.67 2.15
CA GLY A 9 10.07 26.21 3.54
C GLY A 9 8.82 25.39 3.84
N SER A 10 7.80 25.41 2.98
CA SER A 10 6.51 24.71 3.19
C SER A 10 6.44 23.30 2.60
N ARG A 11 7.54 22.79 2.04
CA ARG A 11 7.59 21.49 1.34
C ARG A 11 8.72 20.56 1.79
N GLN A 12 9.44 20.90 2.86
CA GLN A 12 10.30 19.93 3.54
C GLN A 12 9.53 19.37 4.75
N PRO A 13 9.61 18.06 5.03
CA PRO A 13 9.09 17.55 6.29
C PRO A 13 9.72 18.37 7.42
N PRO A 14 8.93 18.84 8.39
CA PRO A 14 9.49 19.62 9.49
C PRO A 14 10.56 18.80 10.20
N TRP A 15 11.60 19.47 10.69
CA TRP A 15 12.65 18.81 11.45
C TRP A 15 12.03 18.32 12.76
N PHE A 16 11.88 17.01 12.89
CA PHE A 16 11.43 16.39 14.12
C PHE A 16 12.62 16.05 15.00
N ASN A 17 12.52 16.30 16.30
CA ASN A 17 13.45 15.72 17.26
C ASN A 17 13.04 14.27 17.60
N GLY A 18 13.95 13.50 18.21
CA GLY A 18 13.68 12.10 18.53
C GLY A 18 12.50 11.88 19.48
N LEU A 19 12.17 12.87 20.32
CA LEU A 19 11.02 12.80 21.22
C LEU A 19 9.71 13.00 20.44
N GLU A 20 9.65 13.99 19.56
CA GLU A 20 8.50 14.23 18.68
C GLU A 20 8.26 13.04 17.76
N LEU A 21 9.31 12.43 17.20
CA LEU A 21 9.19 11.22 16.39
C LEU A 21 8.67 10.03 17.21
N LEU A 22 9.12 9.89 18.46
CA LEU A 22 8.63 8.85 19.37
C LEU A 22 7.18 9.07 19.79
N GLU A 23 6.79 10.32 20.04
CA GLU A 23 5.41 10.71 20.36
C GLU A 23 4.49 10.50 19.16
N ASP A 24 4.91 10.92 17.98
CA ASP A 24 4.23 10.66 16.72
C ASP A 24 4.08 9.16 16.47
N ALA A 25 5.15 8.38 16.61
CA ALA A 25 5.10 6.92 16.47
C ALA A 25 4.22 6.23 17.53
N LYS A 26 4.04 6.83 18.71
CA LYS A 26 3.13 6.32 19.76
C LYS A 26 1.68 6.72 19.51
N GLN A 27 1.43 7.92 18.99
CA GLN A 27 0.09 8.44 18.72
C GLN A 27 -0.47 7.94 17.38
N ASN A 28 0.38 7.71 16.38
CA ASN A 28 0.04 7.22 15.04
C ASN A 28 0.12 5.69 14.92
N LYS A 29 -0.14 4.95 16.00
CA LYS A 29 -0.26 3.47 15.98
C LYS A 29 -1.57 2.98 15.36
N HIS A 30 -2.10 3.69 14.37
CA HIS A 30 -3.29 3.24 13.67
C HIS A 30 -2.86 2.30 12.55
N VAL A 31 -3.40 1.09 12.58
CA VAL A 31 -3.21 0.07 11.54
C VAL A 31 -4.55 -0.23 10.88
N LEU A 32 -4.50 -0.60 9.61
CA LEU A 32 -5.60 -1.23 8.90
C LEU A 32 -5.29 -2.71 8.77
N PRO A 33 -6.23 -3.60 9.14
CA PRO A 33 -6.04 -5.03 8.96
C PRO A 33 -5.88 -5.31 7.46
N SER A 34 -4.93 -6.18 7.16
CA SER A 34 -4.61 -6.61 5.81
C SER A 34 -5.66 -7.58 5.25
N GLY A 35 -6.51 -8.13 6.13
CA GLY A 35 -7.53 -9.12 5.82
C GLY A 35 -7.00 -10.56 5.80
N CYS A 36 -5.74 -10.75 6.18
CA CYS A 36 -5.08 -12.03 6.42
C CYS A 36 -4.44 -12.00 7.82
N GLU A 37 -4.88 -12.88 8.70
CA GLU A 37 -4.45 -12.91 10.11
C GLU A 37 -2.94 -13.15 10.24
N GLY A 38 -2.37 -14.08 9.47
CA GLY A 38 -0.93 -14.34 9.48
C GLY A 38 -0.09 -13.12 9.09
N ILE A 39 -0.56 -12.34 8.09
CA ILE A 39 0.10 -11.09 7.69
C ILE A 39 -0.09 -10.01 8.75
N ASP A 40 -1.26 -9.94 9.38
CA ASP A 40 -1.52 -8.98 10.45
C ASP A 40 -0.62 -9.26 11.67
N ILE A 41 -0.41 -10.52 12.05
CA ILE A 41 0.54 -10.90 13.10
C ILE A 41 1.95 -10.42 12.75
N LEU A 42 2.39 -10.70 11.52
CA LEU A 42 3.71 -10.33 11.03
C LEU A 42 3.93 -8.81 10.96
N LEU A 43 2.88 -8.06 10.66
CA LEU A 43 2.89 -6.59 10.60
C LEU A 43 2.50 -5.92 11.93
N GLU A 44 2.39 -6.69 13.03
CA GLU A 44 1.97 -6.21 14.35
C GLU A 44 0.61 -5.50 14.36
N GLY A 45 -0.33 -6.00 13.55
CA GLY A 45 -1.73 -5.60 13.47
C GLY A 45 -2.21 -5.20 12.08
N GLY A 46 -1.31 -5.03 11.11
CA GLY A 46 -1.64 -4.76 9.69
C GLY A 46 -0.90 -3.56 9.10
N PHE A 47 -1.45 -2.97 8.03
CA PHE A 47 -0.82 -1.85 7.34
C PHE A 47 -0.91 -0.57 8.15
N ARG A 48 0.24 0.08 8.39
CA ARG A 48 0.29 1.33 9.14
C ARG A 48 -0.31 2.48 8.35
N ILE A 49 -1.19 3.23 8.98
CA ILE A 49 -1.73 4.48 8.44
C ILE A 49 -0.61 5.53 8.41
N GLY A 50 -0.62 6.41 7.41
CA GLY A 50 0.46 7.37 7.21
C GLY A 50 1.62 6.81 6.41
N GLN A 51 1.59 5.51 6.08
CA GLN A 51 2.70 4.81 5.44
C GLN A 51 2.33 4.22 4.08
N LEU A 52 3.36 4.10 3.24
CA LEU A 52 3.33 3.34 1.99
C LEU A 52 3.89 1.95 2.25
N THR A 53 3.07 0.93 2.04
CA THR A 53 3.47 -0.47 2.03
C THR A 53 3.54 -0.99 0.59
N GLU A 54 4.63 -1.66 0.23
CA GLU A 54 4.79 -2.30 -1.07
C GLU A 54 4.78 -3.83 -0.90
N ILE A 55 3.91 -4.51 -1.66
CA ILE A 55 3.89 -5.97 -1.76
C ILE A 55 4.72 -6.38 -2.97
N VAL A 56 5.81 -7.08 -2.72
CA VAL A 56 6.74 -7.57 -3.76
C VAL A 56 6.69 -9.10 -3.83
N GLY A 57 6.91 -9.65 -5.02
CA GLY A 57 6.99 -11.09 -5.23
C GLY A 57 6.86 -11.51 -6.69
N PRO A 58 7.05 -12.80 -6.99
CA PRO A 58 6.93 -13.35 -8.33
C PRO A 58 5.55 -13.15 -8.95
N SER A 59 5.47 -13.15 -10.28
CA SER A 59 4.16 -13.17 -10.95
C SER A 59 3.33 -14.36 -10.44
N SER A 60 2.02 -14.15 -10.28
CA SER A 60 1.10 -15.16 -9.71
C SER A 60 1.30 -15.53 -8.24
N SER A 61 2.18 -14.87 -7.47
CA SER A 61 2.36 -15.10 -6.02
C SER A 61 1.22 -14.58 -5.13
N GLY A 62 0.04 -14.28 -5.68
CA GLY A 62 -1.12 -13.82 -4.90
C GLY A 62 -1.18 -12.32 -4.58
N LYS A 63 -0.24 -11.48 -5.05
CA LYS A 63 -0.23 -10.02 -4.72
C LYS A 63 -1.56 -9.29 -4.99
N THR A 64 -2.17 -9.55 -6.15
CA THR A 64 -3.47 -8.96 -6.49
C THR A 64 -4.59 -9.50 -5.58
N GLN A 65 -4.53 -10.77 -5.18
CA GLN A 65 -5.47 -11.31 -4.19
C GLN A 65 -5.33 -10.60 -2.85
N MET A 66 -4.11 -10.31 -2.44
CA MET A 66 -3.83 -9.54 -1.22
C MET A 66 -4.42 -8.12 -1.29
N CYS A 67 -4.26 -7.43 -2.42
CA CYS A 67 -4.88 -6.12 -2.64
C CYS A 67 -6.42 -6.17 -2.52
N LEU A 68 -7.07 -7.15 -3.18
CA LEU A 68 -8.53 -7.32 -3.11
C LEU A 68 -8.99 -7.66 -1.70
N ARG A 69 -8.23 -8.51 -0.99
CA ARG A 69 -8.54 -8.92 0.38
C ARG A 69 -8.42 -7.77 1.37
N SER A 70 -7.40 -6.93 1.21
CA SER A 70 -7.20 -5.70 1.99
C SER A 70 -8.35 -4.73 1.76
N ALA A 71 -8.77 -4.54 0.50
CA ALA A 71 -9.91 -3.70 0.16
C ALA A 71 -11.20 -4.20 0.81
N LEU A 72 -11.45 -5.51 0.74
CA LEU A 72 -12.58 -6.16 1.39
C LEU A 72 -12.54 -5.97 2.91
N GLY A 73 -11.42 -6.23 3.57
CA GLY A 73 -11.28 -6.12 5.02
C GLY A 73 -11.62 -4.72 5.54
N VAL A 74 -11.05 -3.68 4.91
CA VAL A 74 -11.32 -2.28 5.27
C VAL A 74 -12.80 -1.92 5.06
N ALA A 75 -13.39 -2.34 3.93
CA ALA A 75 -14.77 -2.02 3.59
C ALA A 75 -15.79 -2.77 4.45
N ASP A 76 -15.57 -4.06 4.73
CA ASP A 76 -16.50 -4.89 5.50
C ASP A 76 -16.53 -4.48 6.97
N MET A 77 -15.37 -4.24 7.57
CA MET A 77 -15.22 -3.77 8.96
C MET A 77 -15.60 -2.29 9.13
N ASN A 78 -16.09 -1.60 8.10
CA ASN A 78 -16.51 -0.20 8.16
C ASN A 78 -15.37 0.73 8.67
N LEU A 79 -14.12 0.44 8.31
CA LEU A 79 -12.95 1.23 8.74
C LEU A 79 -12.74 2.49 7.91
N GLY A 80 -13.40 2.59 6.76
CA GLY A 80 -13.39 3.73 5.85
C GLY A 80 -13.72 3.31 4.42
N SER A 81 -13.45 4.21 3.46
CA SER A 81 -13.53 3.92 2.03
C SER A 81 -12.17 3.50 1.47
N VAL A 82 -12.19 2.67 0.43
CA VAL A 82 -11.01 2.22 -0.32
C VAL A 82 -11.02 2.88 -1.69
N PHE A 83 -9.89 3.44 -2.11
CA PHE A 83 -9.69 3.89 -3.47
C PHE A 83 -8.68 2.97 -4.17
N PHE A 84 -9.15 2.21 -5.16
CA PHE A 84 -8.37 1.23 -5.92
C PHE A 84 -8.06 1.79 -7.30
N LEU A 85 -6.77 2.04 -7.58
CA LEU A 85 -6.28 2.43 -8.89
C LEU A 85 -5.79 1.18 -9.62
N ASP A 86 -6.61 0.72 -10.57
CA ASP A 86 -6.37 -0.50 -11.32
C ASP A 86 -5.68 -0.20 -12.65
N THR A 87 -4.38 -0.48 -12.70
CA THR A 87 -3.58 -0.26 -13.90
C THR A 87 -3.38 -1.54 -14.72
N CYS A 88 -3.74 -2.69 -14.13
CA CYS A 88 -3.54 -4.02 -14.71
C CYS A 88 -4.84 -4.67 -15.16
N ASN A 89 -5.97 -3.97 -15.05
CA ASN A 89 -7.32 -4.52 -15.23
C ASN A 89 -7.53 -5.81 -14.40
N SER A 90 -7.04 -5.76 -13.17
CA SER A 90 -6.90 -6.89 -12.25
C SER A 90 -7.96 -6.87 -11.14
N PHE A 91 -8.66 -5.75 -10.98
CA PHE A 91 -9.77 -5.63 -10.06
C PHE A 91 -10.97 -6.46 -10.53
N SER A 92 -11.59 -7.20 -9.62
CA SER A 92 -12.77 -8.01 -9.92
C SER A 92 -13.79 -7.94 -8.79
N SER A 93 -14.92 -7.28 -9.07
CA SER A 93 -16.07 -7.23 -8.15
C SER A 93 -16.63 -8.63 -7.86
N ASN A 94 -16.67 -9.50 -8.87
CA ASN A 94 -17.08 -10.89 -8.71
C ASN A 94 -16.15 -11.65 -7.75
N ARG A 95 -14.84 -11.39 -7.81
CA ARG A 95 -13.89 -12.02 -6.88
C ARG A 95 -14.11 -11.54 -5.45
N ILE A 96 -14.37 -10.24 -5.24
CA ILE A 96 -14.72 -9.70 -3.91
C ILE A 96 -16.03 -10.33 -3.41
N ALA A 97 -17.07 -10.40 -4.24
CA ALA A 97 -18.34 -11.05 -3.88
C ALA A 97 -18.16 -12.52 -3.51
N SER A 98 -17.31 -13.25 -4.25
CA SER A 98 -16.94 -14.62 -3.90
C SER A 98 -16.24 -14.72 -2.55
N MET A 99 -15.28 -13.83 -2.26
CA MET A 99 -14.59 -13.78 -0.96
C MET A 99 -15.56 -13.47 0.19
N ILE A 100 -16.53 -12.58 -0.01
CA ILE A 100 -17.57 -12.24 0.97
C ILE A 100 -18.38 -13.49 1.34
N ASN A 101 -18.78 -14.28 0.34
CA ASN A 101 -19.59 -15.49 0.50
C ASN A 101 -18.81 -16.66 1.10
N GLN A 102 -17.50 -16.73 0.90
CA GLN A 102 -16.66 -17.76 1.54
C GLN A 102 -16.50 -17.54 3.05
N HIS A 103 -16.64 -16.29 3.51
CA HIS A 103 -16.38 -15.90 4.90
C HIS A 103 -17.66 -15.77 5.74
N THR A 104 -18.81 -16.24 5.26
CA THR A 104 -20.11 -16.22 5.96
C THR A 104 -20.19 -17.32 7.03
N ALA A 105 -19.26 -17.33 7.99
CA ALA A 105 -19.35 -18.14 9.20
C ALA A 105 -19.90 -17.35 10.41
N THR A 106 -20.06 -16.02 10.30
CA THR A 106 -20.48 -15.16 11.42
C THR A 106 -21.91 -14.65 11.25
N SER A 107 -22.85 -15.43 11.80
CA SER A 107 -23.96 -15.02 12.69
C SER A 107 -24.65 -13.65 12.53
N VAL A 108 -24.83 -13.13 11.31
CA VAL A 108 -25.67 -11.94 11.07
C VAL A 108 -26.76 -12.31 10.07
N GLU A 109 -28.02 -12.09 10.46
CA GLU A 109 -29.23 -12.24 9.64
C GLU A 109 -29.32 -11.21 8.48
N GLU A 110 -28.18 -10.74 7.95
CA GLU A 110 -28.15 -9.88 6.78
C GLU A 110 -28.23 -10.74 5.52
N ASP A 111 -29.15 -10.38 4.64
CA ASP A 111 -29.20 -10.91 3.28
C ASP A 111 -27.85 -10.69 2.56
N GLY A 112 -27.32 -11.74 1.93
CA GLY A 112 -26.00 -11.74 1.32
C GLY A 112 -25.83 -10.67 0.23
N GLU A 113 -26.89 -10.40 -0.54
CA GLU A 113 -26.87 -9.36 -1.58
C GLU A 113 -26.76 -7.97 -0.97
N THR A 114 -27.48 -7.73 0.13
CA THR A 114 -27.43 -6.48 0.90
C THR A 114 -26.02 -6.24 1.47
N ARG A 115 -25.38 -7.28 2.02
CA ARG A 115 -23.99 -7.21 2.51
C ARG A 115 -23.00 -6.88 1.38
N VAL A 116 -23.10 -7.54 0.22
CA VAL A 116 -22.24 -7.24 -0.94
C VAL A 116 -22.42 -5.80 -1.39
N LYS A 117 -23.65 -5.30 -1.52
CA LYS A 117 -23.92 -3.89 -1.91
C LYS A 117 -23.30 -2.90 -0.92
N ARG A 118 -23.46 -3.14 0.39
CA ARG A 118 -22.86 -2.31 1.45
C ARG A 118 -21.34 -2.25 1.31
N ILE A 119 -20.68 -3.39 1.15
CA ILE A 119 -19.22 -3.47 1.03
C ILE A 119 -18.73 -2.80 -0.25
N MET A 120 -19.34 -3.13 -1.39
CA MET A 120 -18.94 -2.60 -2.69
C MET A 120 -19.13 -1.08 -2.79
N SER A 121 -20.13 -0.51 -2.09
CA SER A 121 -20.35 0.95 -2.05
C SER A 121 -19.18 1.74 -1.45
N ARG A 122 -18.27 1.06 -0.73
CA ARG A 122 -17.11 1.66 -0.06
C ARG A 122 -15.81 1.48 -0.83
N ILE A 123 -15.83 0.71 -1.91
CA ILE A 123 -14.66 0.44 -2.74
C ILE A 123 -14.84 1.20 -4.06
N LEU A 124 -14.17 2.34 -4.18
CA LEU A 124 -14.09 3.08 -5.43
C LEU A 124 -12.96 2.48 -6.27
N CYS A 125 -13.26 1.94 -7.44
CA CYS A 125 -12.26 1.46 -8.38
C CYS A 125 -12.19 2.38 -9.60
N GLN A 126 -10.98 2.77 -10.00
CA GLN A 126 -10.74 3.55 -11.21
C GLN A 126 -9.60 2.90 -12.01
N SER A 127 -9.88 2.61 -13.29
CA SER A 127 -8.86 2.14 -14.21
C SER A 127 -7.92 3.28 -14.60
N VAL A 128 -6.63 2.99 -14.72
CA VAL A 128 -5.59 3.97 -15.08
C VAL A 128 -4.69 3.39 -16.17
N TYR A 129 -4.50 4.12 -17.26
CA TYR A 129 -3.89 3.58 -18.47
C TYR A 129 -2.48 4.12 -18.75
N ASP A 130 -2.12 5.27 -18.18
CA ASP A 130 -0.76 5.81 -18.26
C ASP A 130 -0.30 6.52 -16.98
N ILE A 131 0.99 6.83 -16.92
CA ILE A 131 1.60 7.47 -15.75
C ILE A 131 1.12 8.91 -15.52
N PHE A 132 0.72 9.63 -16.57
CA PHE A 132 0.24 11.01 -16.45
C PHE A 132 -1.17 11.03 -15.86
N GLU A 133 -2.04 10.11 -16.30
CA GLU A 133 -3.35 9.89 -15.71
C GLU A 133 -3.25 9.55 -14.21
N LEU A 134 -2.30 8.66 -13.83
CA LEU A 134 -2.05 8.37 -12.42
C LEU A 134 -1.70 9.65 -11.63
N LEU A 135 -0.79 10.46 -12.14
CA LEU A 135 -0.35 11.69 -11.46
C LEU A 135 -1.50 12.71 -11.36
N ASP A 136 -2.33 12.84 -12.38
CA ASP A 136 -3.51 13.71 -12.35
C ASP A 136 -4.55 13.23 -11.34
N ILE A 137 -4.82 11.92 -11.27
CA ILE A 137 -5.72 11.33 -10.28
C ILE A 137 -5.19 11.56 -8.87
N LEU A 138 -3.88 11.36 -8.62
CA LEU A 138 -3.27 11.60 -7.32
C LEU A 138 -3.38 13.07 -6.90
N ARG A 139 -3.17 14.01 -7.84
CA ARG A 139 -3.37 15.45 -7.58
C ARG A 139 -4.83 15.79 -7.26
N GLN A 140 -5.77 15.20 -7.99
CA GLN A 140 -7.20 15.38 -7.72
C GLN A 140 -7.59 14.79 -6.36
N LEU A 141 -7.03 13.64 -6.01
CA LEU A 141 -7.19 13.02 -4.70
C LEU A 141 -6.67 13.91 -3.58
N GLU A 142 -5.45 14.47 -3.70
CA GLU A 142 -4.89 15.43 -2.74
C GLU A 142 -5.83 16.63 -2.53
N ASN A 143 -6.36 17.22 -3.61
CA ASN A 143 -7.32 18.31 -3.52
C ASN A 143 -8.57 17.88 -2.75
N ARG A 144 -9.15 16.72 -3.07
CA ARG A 144 -10.35 16.20 -2.39
C ARG A 144 -10.10 15.97 -0.90
N LEU A 145 -8.95 15.41 -0.55
CA LEU A 145 -8.57 15.15 0.84
C LEU A 145 -8.28 16.45 1.61
N SER A 146 -7.76 17.48 0.94
CA SER A 146 -7.53 18.81 1.54
C SER A 146 -8.81 19.54 1.91
N TYR A 147 -9.86 19.42 1.09
CA TYR A 147 -11.14 20.10 1.29
C TYR A 147 -12.18 19.28 2.06
N GLN A 148 -11.92 18.00 2.31
CA GLN A 148 -12.80 17.20 3.17
C GLN A 148 -12.68 17.69 4.61
N GLU A 149 -13.71 18.38 5.11
CA GLU A 149 -13.95 18.41 6.54
C GLU A 149 -14.06 16.97 7.05
N LYS A 150 -13.69 16.73 8.32
CA LYS A 150 -13.82 15.44 9.01
C LYS A 150 -15.30 15.01 9.10
N SER A 151 -15.92 14.72 7.97
CA SER A 151 -17.26 14.17 7.87
C SER A 151 -17.19 12.74 8.37
N ASN A 152 -17.98 12.48 9.40
CA ASN A 152 -18.13 11.18 10.06
C ASN A 152 -18.53 10.09 9.04
N GLY A 153 -17.56 9.33 8.53
CA GLY A 153 -17.80 7.96 8.06
C GLY A 153 -17.31 7.56 6.67
N ASN A 154 -16.99 8.50 5.77
CA ASN A 154 -16.68 8.18 4.36
C ASN A 154 -15.29 8.63 3.87
N SER A 155 -14.36 8.95 4.77
CA SER A 155 -12.99 9.28 4.38
C SER A 155 -12.29 8.07 3.74
N ILE A 156 -11.46 8.34 2.74
CA ILE A 156 -10.60 7.32 2.14
C ILE A 156 -9.53 6.97 3.18
N ARG A 157 -9.44 5.69 3.53
CA ARG A 157 -8.48 5.19 4.52
C ARG A 157 -7.42 4.28 3.91
N LEU A 158 -7.74 3.66 2.78
CA LEU A 158 -6.81 2.82 2.03
C LEU A 158 -6.78 3.25 0.56
N LEU A 159 -5.59 3.58 0.06
CA LEU A 159 -5.31 3.77 -1.36
C LEU A 159 -4.55 2.55 -1.86
N ILE A 160 -5.06 1.86 -2.88
CA ILE A 160 -4.42 0.70 -3.50
C ILE A 160 -3.99 1.03 -4.92
N ILE A 161 -2.78 0.64 -5.30
CA ILE A 161 -2.24 0.80 -6.65
C ILE A 161 -1.69 -0.54 -7.15
N ASP A 162 -2.41 -1.17 -8.08
CA ASP A 162 -2.02 -2.42 -8.74
C ASP A 162 -1.86 -2.15 -10.24
N SER A 163 -0.67 -1.82 -10.74
CA SER A 163 0.64 -1.50 -10.14
C SER A 163 1.29 -0.34 -10.93
N ILE A 164 2.25 0.38 -10.34
CA ILE A 164 2.97 1.44 -11.09
C ILE A 164 3.84 0.87 -12.21
N ALA A 165 4.30 -0.37 -12.06
CA ALA A 165 5.24 -0.97 -12.98
C ALA A 165 4.68 -1.11 -14.40
N THR A 166 3.39 -1.41 -14.57
CA THR A 166 2.75 -1.53 -15.89
C THR A 166 2.65 -0.19 -16.61
N LEU A 167 2.37 0.90 -15.89
CA LEU A 167 2.29 2.25 -16.46
C LEU A 167 3.65 2.75 -16.94
N VAL A 168 4.72 2.32 -16.29
CA VAL A 168 6.08 2.76 -16.57
C VAL A 168 6.82 1.80 -17.53
N ALA A 169 6.33 0.57 -17.71
CA ALA A 169 6.92 -0.43 -18.61
C ALA A 169 7.18 0.07 -20.04
N PRO A 170 6.26 0.82 -20.70
CA PRO A 170 6.53 1.39 -22.02
C PRO A 170 7.71 2.38 -22.06
N ILE A 171 8.01 3.01 -20.92
CA ILE A 171 9.07 4.02 -20.75
C ILE A 171 10.41 3.38 -20.35
N LEU A 172 10.38 2.14 -19.86
CA LEU A 172 11.54 1.36 -19.40
C LEU A 172 12.33 0.69 -20.54
N GLY A 173 11.85 0.78 -21.79
CA GLY A 173 12.55 0.28 -22.97
C GLY A 173 13.81 1.09 -23.31
N SER A 174 14.98 0.46 -23.20
CA SER A 174 16.32 0.93 -23.58
C SER A 174 16.99 1.97 -22.65
N LYS A 175 17.94 1.53 -21.81
CA LYS A 175 18.99 2.33 -21.12
C LYS A 175 18.56 3.60 -20.32
N ASN A 176 17.28 3.91 -20.23
CA ASN A 176 16.80 5.19 -19.72
C ASN A 176 16.49 5.09 -18.23
N SER A 177 17.13 5.95 -17.43
CA SER A 177 16.86 6.16 -16.00
C SER A 177 15.45 6.69 -15.71
N GLN A 178 14.74 7.15 -16.75
CA GLN A 178 13.46 7.85 -16.66
C GLN A 178 12.37 7.01 -15.99
N GLY A 179 12.21 5.73 -16.35
CA GLY A 179 11.21 4.88 -15.72
C GLY A 179 11.48 4.63 -14.22
N ARG A 180 12.75 4.48 -13.84
CA ARG A 180 13.14 4.36 -12.42
C ARG A 180 12.87 5.66 -11.68
N MET A 181 13.23 6.79 -12.27
CA MET A 181 12.96 8.11 -11.71
C MET A 181 11.46 8.34 -11.50
N LEU A 182 10.62 8.02 -12.47
CA LEU A 182 9.16 8.11 -12.33
C LEU A 182 8.66 7.22 -11.18
N THR A 183 9.13 5.97 -11.12
CA THR A 183 8.76 5.04 -10.05
C THR A 183 9.14 5.58 -8.66
N ILE A 184 10.34 6.15 -8.52
CA ILE A 184 10.83 6.76 -7.28
C ILE A 184 10.01 8.01 -6.93
N SER A 185 9.84 8.93 -7.88
CA SER A 185 9.09 10.18 -7.69
C SER A 185 7.63 9.92 -7.32
N THR A 186 6.98 8.95 -7.96
CA THR A 186 5.63 8.52 -7.57
C THR A 186 5.63 7.88 -6.20
N GLY A 187 6.64 7.08 -5.85
CA GLY A 187 6.80 6.54 -4.48
C GLY A 187 6.90 7.64 -3.42
N ILE A 188 7.68 8.69 -3.66
CA ILE A 188 7.80 9.86 -2.77
C ILE A 188 6.45 10.58 -2.66
N LEU A 189 5.76 10.80 -3.77
CA LEU A 189 4.43 11.41 -3.79
C LEU A 189 3.43 10.61 -2.94
N LEU A 190 3.40 9.28 -3.11
CA LEU A 190 2.51 8.40 -2.37
C LEU A 190 2.81 8.39 -0.87
N LYS A 191 4.09 8.38 -0.48
CA LYS A 191 4.49 8.50 0.93
C LYS A 191 3.99 9.81 1.53
N ARG A 192 4.12 10.92 0.80
CA ARG A 192 3.59 12.23 1.23
C ARG A 192 2.07 12.19 1.39
N ILE A 193 1.35 11.68 0.39
CA ILE A 193 -0.12 11.55 0.44
C ILE A 193 -0.56 10.68 1.63
N ALA A 194 0.14 9.57 1.88
CA ALA A 194 -0.13 8.70 3.02
C ALA A 194 -0.05 9.49 4.34
N ASN A 195 1.08 10.17 4.54
CA ASN A 195 1.40 10.91 5.74
C ASN A 195 0.48 12.12 5.97
N ASP A 196 0.37 13.00 4.98
CA ASP A 196 -0.30 14.31 5.12
C ASP A 196 -1.82 14.16 5.32
N TYR A 197 -2.40 13.06 4.80
CA TYR A 197 -3.84 12.82 4.86
C TYR A 197 -4.23 11.60 5.71
N ASN A 198 -3.27 11.04 6.47
CA ASN A 198 -3.48 9.93 7.41
C ASN A 198 -4.26 8.75 6.78
N LEU A 199 -3.77 8.28 5.63
CA LEU A 199 -4.26 7.10 4.92
C LEU A 199 -3.15 6.06 4.76
N SER A 200 -3.53 4.79 4.69
CA SER A 200 -2.60 3.72 4.34
C SER A 200 -2.52 3.62 2.82
N VAL A 201 -1.31 3.53 2.26
CA VAL A 201 -1.13 3.26 0.83
C VAL A 201 -0.57 1.87 0.65
N LEU A 202 -1.25 1.04 -0.14
CA LEU A 202 -0.79 -0.28 -0.55
C LEU A 202 -0.46 -0.26 -2.04
N ARG A 203 0.74 -0.69 -2.39
CA ARG A 203 1.16 -0.77 -3.80
C ARG A 203 1.67 -2.16 -4.10
N LYS A 204 1.35 -2.68 -5.29
CA LYS A 204 2.02 -3.87 -5.82
C LYS A 204 3.32 -3.48 -6.52
N GLY A 205 4.41 -4.12 -6.13
CA GLY A 205 5.72 -4.08 -6.78
C GLY A 205 5.95 -5.32 -7.65
N ASN A 206 6.82 -5.17 -8.66
CA ASN A 206 7.37 -6.31 -9.41
C ASN A 206 8.58 -6.89 -8.67
N GLU A 207 8.96 -8.13 -9.00
CA GLU A 207 10.15 -8.83 -8.48
C GLU A 207 11.36 -7.91 -8.28
N VAL A 208 12.12 -8.18 -7.20
CA VAL A 208 13.45 -7.63 -6.98
C VAL A 208 14.36 -8.10 -8.12
N LEU A 209 14.47 -7.31 -9.19
CA LEU A 209 15.62 -7.38 -10.10
C LEU A 209 16.73 -6.48 -9.56
N VAL A 210 17.25 -6.85 -8.38
CA VAL A 210 18.60 -6.46 -7.96
C VAL A 210 19.51 -7.60 -8.39
N SER A 211 20.27 -7.37 -9.46
CA SER A 211 21.41 -8.21 -9.78
C SER A 211 22.40 -8.10 -8.61
N TYR A 212 22.47 -9.13 -7.77
CA TYR A 212 23.56 -9.29 -6.82
C TYR A 212 24.83 -9.62 -7.60
N LYS A 213 25.65 -8.58 -7.85
CA LYS A 213 27.07 -8.77 -8.10
C LYS A 213 27.87 -7.85 -7.19
N SER A 214 28.52 -8.50 -6.23
CA SER A 214 29.65 -8.06 -5.42
C SER A 214 29.34 -7.13 -4.23
N LEU A 215 29.01 -7.76 -3.10
CA LEU A 215 29.33 -7.24 -1.76
C LEU A 215 30.09 -8.28 -0.91
N ASP A 216 30.84 -9.20 -1.54
CA ASP A 216 31.67 -10.18 -0.83
C ASP A 216 33.04 -9.64 -0.39
N ASN A 217 33.32 -8.33 -0.52
CA ASN A 217 34.65 -7.78 -0.21
C ASN A 217 34.67 -6.65 0.82
N VAL A 218 33.66 -6.51 1.68
CA VAL A 218 33.74 -5.62 2.86
C VAL A 218 33.14 -6.28 4.09
N VAL A 219 33.61 -7.50 4.43
CA VAL A 219 33.57 -7.97 5.82
C VAL A 219 34.97 -7.78 6.39
N GLY A 220 35.19 -6.58 6.92
CA GLY A 220 36.46 -6.18 7.49
C GLY A 220 36.27 -5.02 8.46
N GLN A 221 35.80 -5.36 9.67
CA GLN A 221 35.86 -4.57 10.91
C GLN A 221 34.98 -3.30 11.02
N GLY A 222 34.21 -3.26 12.11
CA GLY A 222 33.66 -2.02 12.68
C GLY A 222 32.14 -2.06 12.86
N GLY A 223 31.68 -2.40 14.06
CA GLY A 223 30.26 -2.33 14.43
C GLY A 223 29.74 -0.90 14.45
N ILE A 224 28.56 -0.69 13.85
CA ILE A 224 27.74 0.51 13.97
C ILE A 224 26.28 0.05 14.07
N GLY A 225 25.53 0.74 14.95
CA GLY A 225 24.24 0.36 15.52
C GLY A 225 23.05 0.28 14.56
N ASP A 226 21.99 -0.31 15.12
CA ASP A 226 20.85 -0.97 14.48
C ASP A 226 19.68 -0.02 14.13
N GLU A 227 19.91 1.20 13.65
CA GLU A 227 18.85 2.22 13.55
C GLU A 227 18.46 2.70 12.13
N ASP A 228 19.06 2.18 11.06
CA ASP A 228 18.74 2.60 9.67
C ASP A 228 18.08 1.48 8.82
N LYS A 229 17.17 0.71 9.41
CA LYS A 229 16.31 -0.24 8.68
C LYS A 229 14.98 0.43 8.32
N GLY A 230 15.01 1.30 7.31
CA GLY A 230 13.81 1.67 6.58
C GLY A 230 13.24 0.43 5.91
N TRP A 231 12.16 -0.11 6.45
CA TRP A 231 11.52 -1.35 6.00
C TRP A 231 11.01 -1.20 4.55
N VAL A 232 11.85 -1.56 3.59
CA VAL A 232 11.40 -2.01 2.27
C VAL A 232 11.04 -3.47 2.47
N ILE A 233 9.75 -3.80 2.46
CA ILE A 233 9.27 -5.19 2.53
C ILE A 233 9.65 -5.89 1.21
N GLY A 234 10.91 -6.30 1.12
CA GLY A 234 11.47 -7.15 0.08
C GLY A 234 11.80 -8.56 0.58
N ALA A 235 11.52 -8.89 1.84
CA ALA A 235 11.97 -10.13 2.49
C ALA A 235 10.87 -11.21 2.66
N LEU A 236 9.59 -10.92 2.36
CA LEU A 236 8.49 -11.79 2.83
C LEU A 236 8.03 -12.90 1.88
N VAL A 237 8.74 -13.15 0.77
CA VAL A 237 8.41 -14.30 -0.09
C VAL A 237 9.33 -15.51 0.17
N GLU A 238 10.55 -15.30 0.63
CA GLU A 238 11.50 -16.40 0.84
C GLU A 238 11.16 -17.26 2.09
N ASP A 239 10.55 -16.68 3.12
CA ASP A 239 10.18 -17.42 4.33
C ASP A 239 8.91 -18.28 4.17
N MET A 240 8.06 -18.01 3.16
CA MET A 240 6.90 -18.86 2.86
C MET A 240 7.27 -20.12 2.06
N GLU A 241 8.38 -20.11 1.31
CA GLU A 241 8.89 -21.31 0.61
C GLU A 241 9.53 -22.33 1.55
N GLN A 242 9.81 -21.96 2.80
CA GLN A 242 10.38 -22.84 3.82
C GLN A 242 9.35 -23.49 4.74
N MET A 243 8.04 -23.19 4.56
CA MET A 243 6.99 -23.85 5.34
C MET A 243 6.62 -25.22 4.75
N PRO A 244 6.47 -26.26 5.58
CA PRO A 244 6.07 -27.59 5.11
C PRO A 244 4.70 -27.53 4.41
N GLY A 245 4.63 -28.16 3.23
CA GLY A 245 3.57 -27.97 2.22
C GLY A 245 2.13 -28.27 2.63
N ASP A 246 1.90 -28.82 3.81
CA ASP A 246 0.55 -29.14 4.30
C ASP A 246 -0.16 -27.91 4.92
N LEU A 247 0.56 -26.85 5.31
CA LEU A 247 -0.05 -25.64 5.89
C LEU A 247 -0.48 -24.61 4.82
N ALA A 248 0.22 -24.56 3.68
CA ALA A 248 -0.07 -23.62 2.60
C ALA A 248 -1.42 -23.87 1.89
N ALA A 249 -1.92 -25.12 1.96
CA ALA A 249 -3.20 -25.49 1.36
C ALA A 249 -4.40 -25.18 2.25
N ALA A 250 -4.20 -25.04 3.57
CA ALA A 250 -5.30 -24.86 4.53
C ALA A 250 -5.78 -23.41 4.65
N GLU A 251 -4.94 -22.42 4.32
CA GLU A 251 -5.30 -20.99 4.41
C GLU A 251 -5.74 -20.35 3.07
N MET A 252 -5.75 -21.13 1.97
CA MET A 252 -6.17 -20.65 0.64
C MET A 252 -7.59 -21.08 0.21
N LEU A 253 -8.39 -21.65 1.11
CA LEU A 253 -9.83 -21.92 0.92
C LEU A 253 -10.67 -20.94 1.74
#